data_AF-X1EZF9-F1
#
_entry.id   AF-X1EZF9-F1
#
_cell.length_a   1.000
_cell.length_b   1.000
_cell.length_c   1.000
_cell.angle_alpha   90.00
_cell.angle_beta   90.00
_cell.angle_gamma   90.00
#
_symmetry.space_group_name_H-M   'P 1'
#
loop_
_entity.id
_entity.type
_entity.pdbx_description
1 polymer ?
#
loop_
_entity_poly.entity_id
_entity_poly.type
_entity_poly.pdbx_seq_one_letter_code
_entity_poly.pdbx_strand_id
1 'polypeptide(L)' 'MDIVGRVKAVLLRPKETFQLIKTESATTQDLIFNYVAILAVIPAIASIIGMSLVGVSVPFMRMVRFPLINSLSRAIVQ' A
#
# COMPACT_ATOMS: atom_id res chain seq x y z
N MET A 1 11.15 -17.47 -16.12
CA MET A 1 11.48 -16.16 -15.52
C MET A 1 12.62 -16.37 -14.54
N ASP A 2 13.79 -15.78 -14.80
CA ASP A 2 14.91 -15.81 -13.86
C ASP A 2 14.85 -14.59 -12.91
N ILE A 3 14.21 -14.78 -11.76
CA ILE A 3 14.03 -13.72 -10.76
C ILE A 3 15.36 -13.38 -10.09
N VAL A 4 16.19 -14.38 -9.81
CA VAL A 4 17.46 -14.19 -9.10
C VAL A 4 18.44 -13.39 -9.97
N GLY A 5 18.53 -13.69 -11.26
CA GLY A 5 19.33 -12.91 -12.21
C GLY A 5 18.83 -11.47 -12.32
N ARG A 6 17.52 -11.25 -12.39
CA ARG A 6 16.93 -9.90 -12.49
C ARG A 6 17.18 -9.08 -11.22
N VAL A 7 17.06 -9.68 -10.03
CA VAL A 7 17.39 -9.03 -8.76
C VAL A 7 18.86 -8.64 -8.70
N LYS A 8 19.77 -9.55 -9.09
CA LYS A 8 21.22 -9.24 -9.14
C LYS A 8 21.52 -8.10 -10.11
N ALA A 9 20.87 -8.05 -11.27
CA ALA A 9 21.05 -6.97 -12.23
C ALA A 9 20.60 -5.62 -11.67
N VAL A 10 19.43 -5.56 -11.02
CA VAL A 10 18.92 -4.34 -10.38
C VAL A 10 19.86 -3.86 -9.26
N LEU A 11 20.39 -4.77 -8.43
CA LEU A 11 21.25 -4.42 -7.30
C LEU A 11 22.69 -4.07 -7.71
N LEU A 12 23.29 -4.82 -8.64
CA LEU A 12 24.70 -4.69 -9.02
C LEU A 12 24.93 -3.74 -10.19
N ARG A 13 23.93 -3.55 -11.06
CA ARG A 13 24.00 -2.70 -12.26
C ARG A 13 22.72 -1.86 -12.42
N PRO A 14 22.40 -0.99 -11.45
CA PRO A 14 21.14 -0.25 -11.45
C PRO A 14 20.99 0.65 -12.68
N LYS A 15 22.03 1.40 -13.09
CA LYS A 15 21.93 2.35 -14.21
C LYS A 15 21.51 1.69 -15.53
N GLU A 16 22.17 0.61 -15.91
CA GLU A 16 21.86 -0.15 -17.14
C GLU A 16 20.49 -0.81 -17.04
N THR A 17 20.20 -1.43 -15.90
CA THR A 17 18.94 -2.16 -15.69
C THR A 17 17.74 -1.21 -15.70
N PHE A 18 17.83 -0.02 -15.09
CA PHE A 18 16.75 0.95 -15.13
C PHE A 18 16.55 1.60 -16.51
N GLN A 19 17.60 1.71 -17.34
CA GLN A 19 17.42 2.14 -18.73
C GLN A 19 16.63 1.11 -19.55
N LEU A 20 16.91 -0.17 -19.36
CA LEU A 20 16.16 -1.27 -19.98
C LEU A 20 14.71 -1.32 -19.48
N ILE A 21 14.48 -1.22 -18.16
CA ILE A 21 13.14 -1.23 -17.58
C ILE A 21 12.29 -0.05 -18.09
N LYS A 22 12.89 1.12 -18.33
CA LYS A 22 12.17 2.27 -18.91
C LYS A 22 11.69 2.02 -20.34
N THR A 23 12.35 1.14 -21.07
CA THR A 23 11.93 0.73 -22.42
C THR A 23 10.93 -0.43 -22.42
N GLU A 24 10.72 -1.09 -21.27
CA GLU A 24 9.66 -2.09 -21.14
C GLU A 24 8.30 -1.38 -21.14
N SER A 25 7.39 -1.84 -22.01
CA SER A 25 6.05 -1.29 -22.19
C SER A 25 5.10 -1.65 -21.04
N ALA A 26 5.51 -1.40 -19.80
CA ALA A 26 4.58 -1.47 -18.67
C ALA A 26 3.77 -0.17 -18.64
N THR A 27 2.46 -0.27 -18.83
CA THR A 27 1.60 0.91 -18.67
C THR A 27 1.56 1.30 -17.20
N THR A 28 1.66 2.59 -16.90
CA THR A 28 1.55 3.10 -15.53
C THR A 28 0.24 2.67 -14.88
N GLN A 29 -0.82 2.54 -15.68
CA GLN A 29 -2.12 2.05 -15.25
C GLN A 29 -2.06 0.60 -14.74
N ASP A 30 -1.39 -0.31 -15.44
CA ASP A 30 -1.25 -1.70 -15.00
C ASP A 30 -0.52 -1.81 -13.66
N LEU A 31 0.56 -1.04 -13.48
CA LEU A 31 1.32 -1.05 -12.22
C LEU A 31 0.48 -0.50 -11.06
N ILE A 32 -0.31 0.54 -11.31
CA ILE A 32 -1.18 1.10 -10.29
C ILE A 32 -2.24 0.09 -9.89
N PHE A 33 -3.00 -0.46 -10.84
CA PHE A 33 -4.14 -1.31 -10.50
C PHE A 33 -3.73 -2.72 -10.05
N ASN A 34 -2.70 -3.33 -10.66
CA ASN A 34 -2.32 -4.72 -10.36
C ASN A 34 -1.36 -4.85 -9.17
N TYR A 35 -0.80 -3.75 -8.68
CA TYR A 35 0.17 -3.79 -7.58
C TYR A 35 -0.10 -2.73 -6.52
N VAL A 36 -0.01 -1.45 -6.88
CA VAL A 36 -0.05 -0.36 -5.89
C VAL A 36 -1.43 -0.25 -5.22
N ALA A 37 -2.51 -0.35 -5.98
CA ALA A 37 -3.87 -0.25 -5.47
C ALA A 37 -4.19 -1.38 -4.49
N ILE A 38 -3.77 -2.62 -4.80
CA ILE A 38 -3.97 -3.77 -3.92
C ILE A 38 -3.21 -3.57 -2.61
N LEU A 39 -1.96 -3.09 -2.67
CA LEU A 39 -1.16 -2.78 -1.49
C LEU A 39 -1.75 -1.65 -0.65
N ALA A 40 -2.30 -0.60 -1.27
CA ALA A 40 -2.90 0.54 -0.58
C ALA A 40 -4.24 0.21 0.09
N VAL A 41 -4.98 -0.77 -0.44
CA VAL A 41 -6.26 -1.21 0.13
C VAL A 41 -6.08 -1.97 1.45
N ILE A 42 -4.97 -2.69 1.64
CA ILE A 42 -4.68 -3.45 2.87
C ILE A 42 -4.71 -2.55 4.13
N PRO A 43 -3.93 -1.46 4.24
CA PRO A 43 -3.95 -0.60 5.43
C PRO A 43 -5.28 0.13 5.58
N ALA A 44 -5.97 0.49 4.49
CA ALA A 44 -7.29 1.12 4.55
C ALA A 44 -8.33 0.19 5.21
N ILE A 45 -8.40 -1.06 4.76
CA ILE A 45 -9.31 -2.08 5.33
C ILE A 45 -8.91 -2.40 6.76
N ALA A 46 -7.62 -2.63 7.03
CA ALA A 46 -7.13 -2.93 8.38
C ALA A 46 -7.47 -1.81 9.37
N SER A 47 -7.37 -0.55 8.94
CA SER A 47 -7.71 0.61 9.76
C SER A 47 -9.22 0.69 10.02
N ILE A 48 -10.06 0.45 9.02
CA ILE A 48 -11.52 0.37 9.18
C ILE A 48 -11.90 -0.73 10.18
N ILE A 49 -11.33 -1.92 10.03
CA ILE A 49 -11.59 -3.06 10.91
C ILE A 49 -11.10 -2.77 12.33
N GLY A 50 -9.88 -2.25 12.50
CA GLY A 50 -9.31 -1.90 13.80
C GLY A 50 -10.13 -0.85 14.54
N MET A 51 -10.55 0.20 13.84
CA MET A 51 -11.42 1.23 14.42
C MET A 51 -12.83 0.72 14.76
N SER A 52 -13.37 -0.23 13.97
CA SER A 52 -14.72 -0.77 14.17
C SER A 52 -14.81 -1.89 15.21
N LEU A 53 -13.86 -2.82 15.25
CA LEU A 53 -13.91 -4.01 16.13
C LEU A 53 -13.14 -3.83 17.44
N VAL A 54 -11.93 -3.28 17.37
CA VAL A 54 -11.06 -3.10 18.56
C VAL A 54 -11.42 -1.80 19.28
N GLY A 55 -11.77 -0.75 18.52
CA GLY A 55 -12.00 0.58 19.05
C GLY A 55 -10.68 1.27 19.41
N VAL A 56 -10.70 2.60 19.48
CA VAL A 56 -9.51 3.39 19.84
C VAL A 56 -9.67 3.84 21.28
N SER A 57 -8.70 3.52 22.13
CA SER A 57 -8.63 4.06 23.48
C SER A 57 -8.15 5.51 23.39
N VAL A 58 -9.09 6.45 23.44
CA VAL A 58 -8.79 7.87 23.55
C VAL A 58 -8.44 8.18 25.01
N PRO A 59 -7.34 8.90 25.29
CA PRO A 59 -7.10 9.41 26.63
C PRO A 59 -8.32 10.24 27.04
N PHE A 60 -8.77 10.10 28.29
CA PHE A 60 -9.95 10.76 28.88
C PHE A 60 -11.33 10.12 28.67
N MET A 61 -11.55 9.22 27.68
CA MET A 61 -12.85 8.57 27.49
C MET A 61 -12.68 7.05 27.32
N ARG A 62 -13.20 6.27 28.27
CA ARG A 62 -13.10 4.80 28.28
C ARG A 62 -13.68 4.23 26.99
N MET A 63 -12.83 3.55 26.19
CA MET A 63 -13.12 2.83 24.93
C MET A 63 -14.29 3.39 24.11
N VAL A 64 -13.99 4.26 23.15
CA VAL A 64 -14.99 4.77 22.19
C VAL A 64 -14.92 3.94 20.90
N ARG A 65 -16.02 3.26 20.57
CA ARG A 65 -16.20 2.65 19.25
C ARG A 65 -16.56 3.75 18.27
N PHE A 66 -15.68 4.06 17.33
CA PHE A 66 -15.97 5.09 16.33
C PHE A 66 -16.92 4.51 15.26
N PRO A 67 -18.05 5.17 14.97
CA PRO A 67 -18.91 4.77 13.87
C PRO A 67 -18.12 4.83 12.55
N LEU A 68 -18.37 3.85 11.67
CA LEU A 68 -17.70 3.60 10.38
C LEU A 68 -17.46 4.84 9.50
N ILE A 69 -18.24 5.90 9.71
CA ILE A 69 -18.18 7.17 8.98
C ILE A 69 -16.90 7.97 9.32
N ASN A 70 -16.48 7.99 10.59
CA ASN A 70 -15.26 8.73 10.98
C ASN A 70 -13.99 7.98 10.56
N SER A 71 -14.03 6.65 10.44
CA SER A 71 -12.89 5.85 9.95
C SER A 71 -12.57 6.09 8.48
N LEU A 72 -13.58 6.37 7.65
CA LEU A 72 -13.37 6.61 6.22
C LEU A 72 -12.63 7.94 5.99
N SER A 73 -12.99 8.99 6.73
CA SER A 73 -12.34 10.31 6.64
C SER A 73 -10.86 10.27 7.06
N ARG A 74 -10.51 9.45 8.04
CA ARG A 74 -9.10 9.25 8.44
C ARG A 74 -8.34 8.37 7.46
N ALA A 75 -8.95 7.33 6.91
CA ALA A 75 -8.30 6.45 5.94
C ALA A 75 -7.94 7.17 4.61
N ILE A 76 -8.65 8.24 4.26
CA ILE A 76 -8.38 9.05 3.07
C ILE A 76 -7.26 10.08 3.30
N VAL A 77 -7.07 10.53 4.54
CA VAL A 77 -6.14 11.63 4.90
C VAL A 77 -4.78 11.11 5.39
N GLN A 78 -4.63 9.79 5.60
CA GLN A 78 -3.43 9.15 6.13
C GLN A 78 -2.40 8.86 5.03
#